data_AF-F4WSB6-F1
#
_entry.id   AF-F4WSB6-F1
#
_cell.length_a   1.000
_cell.length_b   1.000
_cell.length_c   1.000
_cell.angle_alpha   90.00
_cell.angle_beta   90.00
_cell.angle_gamma   90.00
#
_symmetry.space_group_name_H-M   'P 1'
#
loop_
_entity.id
_entity.type
_entity.pdbx_description
1 polymer ?
#
loop_
_entity_poly.entity_id
_entity_poly.type
_entity_poly.pdbx_seq_one_letter_code
_entity_poly.pdbx_strand_id
1 'polypeptide(L)'
;MYAKESSASYDVKKEYNITEHRAVRLLSRLYDLTNTGYKFLEIGINVDPPSYVEIALGDHRGHELSLSLETWKSLYEQRGNIYKLFRNEYKDNFISVGPLTVSVFMLNYATIVRLDSSSVRIMMTETTLRRMFDFNGCIDVTFERLARLVNTVDTKLNCKMTPRESCSKKLFQPSGKYTGFDARHACPSYSTRALPTSSRDSEVPGIAP
;
A
#
# COMPACT_ATOMS: atom_id res chain seq x y z
N MET A 1 -63.91 -5.34 28.47
CA MET A 1 -62.77 -4.39 28.46
C MET A 1 -61.53 -5.19 28.12
N TYR A 2 -60.91 -4.94 26.97
CA TYR A 2 -59.70 -5.65 26.53
C TYR A 2 -58.49 -4.78 26.86
N ALA A 3 -57.53 -5.31 27.62
CA ALA A 3 -56.27 -4.66 27.93
C ALA A 3 -55.12 -5.35 27.18
N LYS A 4 -54.70 -4.65 26.13
CA LYS A 4 -53.38 -4.57 25.48
C LYS A 4 -52.27 -5.51 26.00
N GLU A 5 -51.95 -6.54 25.22
CA GLU A 5 -50.64 -7.18 25.25
C GLU A 5 -49.66 -6.34 24.40
N SER A 6 -48.53 -5.97 25.02
CA SER A 6 -47.45 -5.22 24.40
C SER A 6 -46.42 -6.19 23.83
N SER A 7 -46.45 -6.45 22.53
CA SER A 7 -45.40 -7.19 21.84
C SER A 7 -44.17 -6.30 21.64
N ALA A 8 -43.11 -6.54 22.41
CA ALA A 8 -41.80 -5.96 22.18
C ALA A 8 -41.24 -6.52 20.86
N SER A 9 -41.02 -5.64 19.88
CA SER A 9 -40.31 -5.97 18.64
C SER A 9 -38.82 -6.07 18.94
N TYR A 10 -38.27 -7.27 18.83
CA TYR A 10 -36.83 -7.51 18.95
C TYR A 10 -36.14 -7.00 17.69
N ASP A 11 -35.75 -5.73 17.67
CA ASP A 11 -34.75 -5.23 16.71
C ASP A 11 -33.40 -5.84 17.09
N VAL A 12 -33.09 -6.97 16.48
CA VAL A 12 -31.74 -7.54 16.44
C VAL A 12 -30.87 -6.52 15.71
N LYS A 13 -30.24 -5.63 16.48
CA LYS A 13 -29.07 -4.88 16.02
C LYS A 13 -28.03 -5.92 15.62
N LYS A 14 -27.93 -6.19 14.31
CA LYS A 14 -26.77 -6.87 13.74
C LYS A 14 -25.58 -5.97 14.02
N GLU A 15 -24.87 -6.31 15.08
CA GLU A 15 -23.53 -5.84 15.38
C GLU A 15 -22.65 -6.27 14.21
N TYR A 16 -22.48 -5.35 13.27
CA TYR A 16 -21.49 -5.47 12.22
C TYR A 16 -20.14 -5.40 12.95
N ASN A 17 -19.49 -6.54 13.11
CA ASN A 17 -18.09 -6.59 13.49
C ASN A 17 -17.31 -5.79 12.43
N ILE A 18 -17.06 -4.52 12.72
CA ILE A 18 -16.05 -3.74 11.99
C ILE A 18 -14.71 -4.36 12.40
N THR A 19 -14.33 -5.44 11.72
CA THR A 19 -12.92 -5.68 11.46
C THR A 19 -12.39 -4.39 10.87
N GLU A 20 -11.50 -3.71 11.59
CA GLU A 20 -10.84 -2.45 11.24
C GLU A 20 -10.86 -2.24 9.72
N HIS A 21 -11.70 -1.31 9.25
CA HIS A 21 -11.88 -1.09 7.83
C HIS A 21 -10.55 -0.62 7.25
N ARG A 22 -9.84 -1.51 6.55
CA ARG A 22 -8.77 -1.12 5.63
C ARG A 22 -9.33 0.03 4.78
N ALA A 23 -8.63 1.16 4.79
CA ALA A 23 -9.03 2.32 4.03
C ALA A 23 -9.27 1.91 2.57
N VAL A 24 -10.45 2.24 2.04
CA VAL A 24 -10.80 1.86 0.67
C VAL A 24 -10.06 2.79 -0.28
N ARG A 25 -9.07 2.23 -1.00
CA ARG A 25 -8.34 2.96 -2.03
C ARG A 25 -8.96 2.72 -3.40
N LEU A 26 -9.49 3.77 -4.02
CA LEU A 26 -9.96 3.73 -5.39
C LEU A 26 -8.81 3.94 -6.38
N LEU A 27 -8.99 3.40 -7.59
CA LEU A 27 -8.04 3.53 -8.70
C LEU A 27 -6.62 3.12 -8.31
N SER A 28 -6.49 2.16 -7.38
CA SER A 28 -5.20 1.81 -6.82
C SER A 28 -4.36 0.96 -7.76
N ARG A 29 -3.05 1.04 -7.55
CA ARG A 29 -2.06 0.17 -8.18
C ARG A 29 -1.25 -0.50 -7.10
N LEU A 30 -1.17 -1.82 -7.19
CA LEU A 30 -0.45 -2.68 -6.25
C LEU A 30 0.82 -3.23 -6.89
N TYR A 31 1.93 -3.16 -6.15
CA TYR A 31 3.24 -3.66 -6.53
C TYR A 31 3.68 -4.75 -5.55
N ASP A 32 3.91 -5.96 -6.06
CA ASP A 32 4.42 -7.06 -5.23
C ASP A 32 5.90 -6.86 -4.89
N LEU A 33 6.18 -6.76 -3.59
CA LEU A 33 7.54 -6.62 -3.06
C LEU A 33 8.24 -7.96 -2.84
N THR A 34 7.49 -9.05 -2.91
CA THR A 34 7.98 -10.42 -2.75
C THR A 34 7.39 -11.29 -3.84
N ASN A 35 8.09 -12.34 -4.26
CA ASN A 35 7.59 -13.26 -5.29
C ASN A 35 6.27 -13.95 -4.89
N THR A 36 6.04 -14.07 -3.58
CA THR A 36 4.82 -14.65 -3.01
C THR A 36 3.70 -13.62 -2.80
N GLY A 37 3.95 -12.32 -3.01
CA GLY A 37 3.00 -11.25 -2.74
C GLY A 37 2.70 -11.01 -1.25
N TYR A 38 3.52 -11.54 -0.33
CA TYR A 38 3.29 -11.41 1.13
C TYR A 38 3.49 -9.99 1.66
N LYS A 39 4.26 -9.18 0.93
CA LYS A 39 4.48 -7.75 1.16
C LYS A 39 4.18 -7.03 -0.15
N PHE A 40 3.47 -5.91 -0.06
CA PHE A 40 3.06 -5.13 -1.22
C PHE A 40 3.17 -3.64 -0.94
N LEU A 41 3.38 -2.86 -2.00
CA LEU A 41 3.27 -1.42 -1.99
C LEU A 41 2.06 -1.04 -2.84
N GLU A 42 1.08 -0.39 -2.23
CA GLU A 42 -0.12 0.10 -2.89
C GLU A 42 -0.09 1.62 -2.98
N ILE A 43 -0.53 2.17 -4.10
CA ILE A 43 -0.81 3.60 -4.23
C ILE A 43 -2.22 3.77 -4.78
N GLY A 44 -3.03 4.63 -4.17
CA GLY A 44 -4.42 4.82 -4.57
C GLY A 44 -5.05 6.07 -3.97
N ILE A 45 -6.30 6.33 -4.31
CA ILE A 45 -7.06 7.46 -3.77
C ILE A 45 -7.85 6.96 -2.56
N ASN A 46 -7.46 7.40 -1.36
CA ASN A 46 -8.29 7.26 -0.18
C ASN A 46 -9.48 8.25 -0.31
N VAL A 47 -10.69 7.74 -0.07
CA VAL A 47 -11.97 8.46 -0.24
C VAL A 47 -12.49 9.10 1.04
N ASP A 48 -11.68 9.14 2.10
CA ASP A 48 -11.95 9.94 3.29
C ASP A 48 -12.05 11.42 2.89
N PRO A 49 -13.19 12.11 3.04
CA PRO A 49 -13.32 13.49 2.58
C PRO A 49 -12.43 14.46 3.37
N PRO A 50 -11.64 15.34 2.71
CA PRO A 50 -11.42 15.41 1.26
C PRO A 50 -10.53 14.26 0.78
N SER A 51 -10.89 13.63 -0.35
CA SER A 51 -10.13 12.49 -0.87
C SER A 51 -8.67 12.87 -1.14
N TYR A 52 -7.75 11.93 -0.96
CA TYR A 52 -6.32 12.18 -1.18
C TYR A 52 -5.61 10.95 -1.73
N VAL A 53 -4.45 11.16 -2.35
CA VAL A 53 -3.60 10.04 -2.79
C VAL A 53 -2.77 9.56 -1.61
N GLU A 54 -2.82 8.26 -1.36
CA GLU A 54 -2.11 7.59 -0.28
C GLU A 54 -1.18 6.53 -0.86
N ILE A 55 0.02 6.42 -0.27
CA ILE A 55 0.95 5.31 -0.51
C ILE A 55 0.90 4.43 0.73
N ALA A 56 0.67 3.14 0.57
CA ALA A 56 0.54 2.21 1.66
C ALA A 56 1.46 1.01 1.46
N LEU A 57 2.30 0.74 2.46
CA LEU A 57 3.09 -0.48 2.53
C LEU A 57 2.29 -1.48 3.36
N GLY A 58 1.97 -2.64 2.80
CA GLY A 58 1.15 -3.63 3.46
C GLY A 58 1.76 -5.01 3.52
N ASP A 59 1.17 -5.85 4.35
CA ASP A 59 1.42 -7.27 4.38
C ASP A 59 0.16 -8.13 4.41
N HIS A 60 0.31 -9.41 4.11
CA HIS A 60 -0.79 -10.38 4.08
C HIS A 60 -1.47 -10.60 5.44
N ARG A 61 -0.91 -10.10 6.54
CA ARG A 61 -1.50 -10.20 7.89
C ARG A 61 -2.41 -9.02 8.21
N GLY A 62 -2.57 -8.08 7.28
CA GLY A 62 -3.39 -6.90 7.45
C GLY A 62 -2.66 -5.72 8.07
N HIS A 63 -1.35 -5.82 8.35
CA HIS A 63 -0.59 -4.65 8.77
C HIS A 63 -0.37 -3.74 7.57
N GLU A 64 -0.76 -2.48 7.71
CA GLU A 64 -0.63 -1.49 6.67
C GLU A 64 -0.08 -0.18 7.23
N LEU A 65 1.02 0.25 6.65
CA LEU A 65 1.71 1.48 6.99
C LEU A 65 1.45 2.51 5.88
N SER A 66 0.61 3.48 6.18
CA SER A 66 0.35 4.62 5.31
C SER A 66 1.51 5.62 5.34
N LEU A 67 1.90 6.10 4.17
CA LEU A 67 2.97 7.05 3.93
C LEU A 67 2.43 8.21 3.09
N SER A 68 2.73 9.43 3.51
CA SER A 68 2.56 10.60 2.63
C SER A 68 3.62 10.56 1.52
N LEU A 69 3.36 11.28 0.43
CA LEU A 69 4.36 11.43 -0.64
C LEU A 69 5.67 12.03 -0.10
N GLU A 70 5.57 12.97 0.84
CA GLU A 70 6.73 13.58 1.50
C GLU A 70 7.55 12.54 2.26
N THR A 71 6.90 11.74 3.12
CA THR A 71 7.58 10.67 3.88
C THR A 71 8.19 9.63 2.95
N TRP A 72 7.50 9.25 1.87
CA TRP A 72 8.04 8.35 0.85
C TRP A 72 9.31 8.91 0.20
N LYS A 73 9.30 10.17 -0.23
CA LYS A 73 10.47 10.82 -0.86
C LYS A 73 11.63 10.94 0.11
N SER A 74 11.39 11.39 1.34
CA SER A 74 12.43 11.46 2.37
C SER A 74 13.01 10.08 2.68
N LEU A 75 12.19 9.02 2.69
CA LEU A 75 12.67 7.65 2.88
C LEU A 75 13.57 7.20 1.72
N TYR A 76 13.18 7.50 0.48
CA TYR A 76 13.97 7.20 -0.71
C TYR A 76 15.28 7.98 -0.78
N GLU A 77 15.31 9.22 -0.32
CA GLU A 77 16.52 10.04 -0.20
C GLU A 77 17.49 9.45 0.84
N GLN A 78 16.95 8.95 1.96
CA GLN A 78 17.74 8.30 3.00
C GLN A 78 18.26 6.89 2.61
N ARG A 79 17.94 6.37 1.42
CA ARG A 79 18.35 5.02 0.97
C ARG A 79 19.85 4.76 1.13
N GLY A 80 20.69 5.76 0.87
CA GLY A 80 22.14 5.65 1.00
C GLY A 80 22.59 5.46 2.45
N ASN A 81 21.95 6.17 3.39
CA ASN A 81 22.21 6.04 4.82
C ASN A 81 21.67 4.70 5.35
N ILE A 82 20.51 4.25 4.87
CA ILE A 82 19.97 2.93 5.19
C ILE A 82 20.92 1.82 4.70
N TYR A 83 21.54 1.97 3.52
CA TYR A 83 22.53 1.00 3.05
C TYR A 83 23.83 0.99 3.87
N LYS A 84 24.23 2.13 4.43
CA LYS A 84 25.33 2.19 5.41
C LYS A 84 24.94 1.51 6.73
N LEU A 85 23.67 1.61 7.13
CA LEU A 85 23.13 0.93 8.29
C LEU A 85 23.24 -0.60 8.17
N PHE A 86 23.02 -1.15 6.96
CA PHE A 86 23.24 -2.59 6.69
C PHE A 86 24.68 -3.04 6.88
N ARG A 87 25.64 -2.14 6.68
CA ARG A 87 27.07 -2.40 6.84
C ARG A 87 27.58 -2.16 8.26
N ASN A 88 26.68 -1.79 9.18
CA ASN A 88 27.03 -1.41 10.55
C ASN A 88 28.06 -0.24 10.60
N GLU A 89 28.01 0.65 9.61
CA GLU A 89 28.88 1.84 9.52
C GLU A 89 28.28 3.04 10.28
N TYR A 90 27.09 2.87 10.88
CA TYR A 90 26.35 3.91 11.56
C TYR A 90 26.44 3.73 13.08
N LYS A 91 26.69 4.81 13.82
CA LYS A 91 26.78 4.77 15.29
C LYS A 91 25.42 4.50 15.94
N ASP A 92 24.36 5.03 15.35
CA ASP A 92 22.99 4.81 15.75
C ASP A 92 22.37 3.69 14.90
N ASN A 93 21.62 2.78 15.52
CA ASN A 93 20.99 1.65 14.82
C ASN A 93 19.69 2.02 14.09
N PHE A 94 19.36 3.31 14.00
CA PHE A 94 18.13 3.78 13.39
C PHE A 94 18.28 5.12 12.67
N ILE A 95 17.35 5.38 11.76
CA ILE A 95 17.21 6.63 11.00
C ILE A 95 15.76 7.09 11.12
N SER A 96 15.56 8.34 11.54
CA SER A 96 14.24 8.97 11.57
C SER A 96 13.95 9.68 10.25
N VAL A 97 12.76 9.44 9.70
CA VAL A 97 12.25 9.99 8.45
C VAL A 97 10.84 10.53 8.69
N GLY A 98 10.75 11.78 9.14
CA GLY A 98 9.48 12.38 9.58
C GLY A 98 8.83 11.55 10.69
N PRO A 99 7.60 11.03 10.52
CA PRO A 99 6.93 10.18 11.51
C PRO A 99 7.44 8.72 11.52
N LEU A 100 8.31 8.35 10.57
CA LEU A 100 8.79 6.98 10.40
C LEU A 100 10.15 6.79 11.04
N THR A 101 10.34 5.70 11.78
CA THR A 101 11.66 5.27 12.26
C THR A 101 12.07 4.00 11.52
N VAL A 102 13.22 4.05 10.87
CA VAL A 102 13.83 2.90 10.18
C VAL A 102 14.91 2.34 11.10
N SER A 103 14.83 1.07 11.45
CA SER A 103 15.86 0.37 12.21
C SER A 103 16.25 -0.94 11.55
N VAL A 104 17.47 -1.39 11.78
CA VAL A 104 18.01 -2.64 11.21
C VAL A 104 18.50 -3.53 12.33
N PHE A 105 18.18 -4.81 12.24
CA PHE A 105 18.71 -5.83 13.15
C PHE A 105 18.90 -7.16 12.43
N MET A 106 19.74 -8.01 13.00
CA MET A 106 19.95 -9.37 12.52
C MET A 106 18.99 -10.32 13.23
N LEU A 107 18.27 -11.13 12.45
CA LEU A 107 17.40 -12.18 12.97
C LEU A 107 17.67 -13.46 12.18
N ASN A 108 18.13 -14.52 12.88
CA ASN A 108 18.46 -15.82 12.26
C ASN A 108 19.40 -15.69 11.05
N TYR A 109 20.50 -14.93 11.19
CA TYR A 109 21.48 -14.64 10.13
C TYR A 109 20.95 -13.84 8.93
N ALA A 110 19.72 -13.33 9.00
CA ALA A 110 19.15 -12.44 7.98
C ALA A 110 19.05 -11.00 8.48
N THR A 111 19.40 -10.04 7.61
CA THR A 111 19.21 -8.61 7.85
C THR A 111 17.73 -8.25 7.71
N ILE A 112 17.13 -7.82 8.81
CA ILE A 112 15.75 -7.36 8.87
C ILE A 112 15.71 -5.85 9.02
N VAL A 113 14.93 -5.22 8.16
CA VAL A 113 14.54 -3.81 8.23
C VAL A 113 13.21 -3.73 8.95
N ARG A 114 13.13 -2.84 9.94
CA ARG A 114 11.89 -2.51 10.64
C ARG A 114 11.55 -1.05 10.40
N LEU A 115 10.35 -0.86 9.86
CA LEU A 115 9.71 0.43 9.65
C LEU A 115 8.65 0.60 10.73
N ASP A 116 8.91 1.50 11.67
CA ASP A 116 8.03 1.81 12.79
C ASP A 116 7.36 3.18 12.56
N SER A 117 6.04 3.20 12.65
CA SER A 117 5.23 4.40 12.85
C SER A 117 4.55 4.33 14.23
N SER A 118 3.83 5.37 14.63
CA SER A 118 3.23 5.50 15.97
C SER A 118 2.32 4.32 16.36
N SER A 119 1.65 3.68 15.41
CA SER A 119 0.71 2.58 15.66
C SER A 119 1.01 1.29 14.89
N VAL A 120 1.86 1.35 13.84
CA VAL A 120 2.08 0.23 12.94
C VAL A 120 3.56 -0.04 12.77
N ARG A 121 3.92 -1.33 12.76
CA ARG A 121 5.26 -1.83 12.51
C ARG A 121 5.24 -2.77 11.32
N ILE A 122 6.12 -2.54 10.36
CA ILE A 122 6.35 -3.47 9.26
C ILE A 122 7.81 -3.91 9.26
N MET A 123 8.00 -5.22 9.20
CA MET A 123 9.31 -5.84 9.04
C MET A 123 9.46 -6.45 7.65
N MET A 124 10.63 -6.31 7.06
CA MET A 124 10.98 -6.89 5.77
C MET A 124 12.47 -7.18 5.68
N THR A 125 12.88 -7.97 4.69
CA THR A 125 14.30 -8.19 4.41
C THR A 125 14.91 -7.00 3.70
N GLU A 126 16.24 -6.87 3.76
CA GLU A 126 17.00 -5.93 2.93
C GLU A 126 16.62 -6.01 1.44
N THR A 127 16.49 -7.23 0.89
CA THR A 127 16.12 -7.45 -0.51
C THR A 127 14.74 -6.93 -0.86
N THR A 128 13.78 -7.06 0.06
CA THR A 128 12.41 -6.54 -0.10
C THR A 128 12.42 -5.01 -0.08
N LEU A 129 13.20 -4.39 0.82
CA LEU A 129 13.34 -2.93 0.88
C LEU A 129 13.97 -2.38 -0.40
N ARG A 130 15.02 -3.02 -0.92
CA ARG A 130 15.66 -2.63 -2.19
C ARG A 130 14.65 -2.65 -3.33
N ARG A 131 13.86 -3.72 -3.44
CA ARG A 131 12.80 -3.85 -4.44
C ARG A 131 11.71 -2.78 -4.29
N MET A 132 11.38 -2.40 -3.05
CA MET A 132 10.47 -1.29 -2.78
C MET A 132 10.99 0.02 -3.39
N PHE A 133 12.29 0.32 -3.25
CA PHE A 133 12.91 1.52 -3.83
C PHE A 133 13.02 1.49 -5.36
N ASP A 134 13.09 0.32 -5.99
CA ASP A 134 13.09 0.20 -7.45
C ASP A 134 11.78 0.73 -8.07
N PHE A 135 10.68 0.76 -7.30
CA PHE A 135 9.41 1.32 -7.74
C PHE A 135 9.32 2.84 -7.63
N ASN A 136 10.34 3.56 -7.15
CA ASN A 136 10.23 5.01 -6.91
C ASN A 136 9.73 5.79 -8.14
N GLY A 137 10.30 5.55 -9.33
CA GLY A 137 9.86 6.23 -10.55
C GLY A 137 8.41 5.88 -10.95
N CYS A 138 7.96 4.64 -10.66
CA CYS A 138 6.58 4.22 -10.91
C CYS A 138 5.61 4.89 -9.94
N ILE A 139 6.01 5.03 -8.68
CA ILE A 139 5.24 5.72 -7.66
C ILE A 139 5.07 7.18 -8.03
N ASP A 140 6.12 7.88 -8.44
CA ASP A 140 6.03 9.29 -8.87
C ASP A 140 5.03 9.47 -10.02
N VAL A 141 5.16 8.68 -11.09
CA VAL A 141 4.26 8.75 -12.25
C VAL A 141 2.81 8.39 -11.88
N THR A 142 2.62 7.39 -11.03
CA THR A 142 1.27 6.96 -10.61
C THR A 142 0.63 8.00 -9.70
N PHE A 143 1.40 8.56 -8.77
CA PHE A 143 0.95 9.61 -7.86
C PHE A 143 0.45 10.83 -8.63
N GLU A 144 1.23 11.33 -9.60
CA GLU A 144 0.81 12.48 -10.42
C GLU A 144 -0.48 12.21 -11.19
N ARG A 145 -0.62 11.00 -11.75
CA ARG A 145 -1.83 10.61 -12.48
C ARG A 145 -3.05 10.58 -11.56
N LEU A 146 -2.91 10.00 -10.36
CA LEU A 146 -4.00 9.93 -9.38
C LEU A 146 -4.34 11.30 -8.80
N ALA A 147 -3.36 12.15 -8.52
CA ALA A 147 -3.56 13.50 -7.99
C ALA A 147 -4.45 14.35 -8.92
N ARG A 148 -4.31 14.21 -10.24
CA ARG A 148 -5.18 14.87 -11.23
C ARG A 148 -6.64 14.37 -11.19
N LEU A 149 -6.85 13.15 -10.71
CA LEU A 149 -8.17 12.51 -10.64
C LEU A 149 -8.86 12.73 -9.30
N VAL A 150 -8.15 13.11 -8.22
CA VAL A 150 -8.72 13.35 -6.89
C VAL A 150 -9.93 14.30 -6.94
N ASN A 151 -9.81 15.45 -7.59
CA ASN A 151 -10.91 16.40 -7.74
C ASN A 151 -12.12 15.80 -8.48
N THR A 152 -11.88 14.90 -9.45
CA THR A 152 -12.95 14.20 -10.15
C THR A 152 -13.63 13.18 -9.23
N VAL A 153 -12.86 12.47 -8.40
CA VAL A 153 -13.39 11.55 -7.39
C VAL A 153 -14.22 12.31 -6.37
N ASP A 154 -13.69 13.39 -5.79
CA ASP A 154 -14.39 14.23 -4.81
C ASP A 154 -15.67 14.81 -5.37
N THR A 155 -15.65 15.35 -6.59
CA THR A 155 -16.89 15.85 -7.22
C THR A 155 -17.89 14.72 -7.44
N LYS A 156 -17.48 13.53 -7.87
CA LYS A 156 -18.40 12.41 -8.05
C LYS A 156 -18.95 11.87 -6.73
N LEU A 157 -18.15 11.83 -5.66
CA LEU A 157 -18.59 11.41 -4.32
C LEU A 157 -19.52 12.45 -3.69
N ASN A 158 -19.14 13.73 -3.73
CA ASN A 158 -19.96 14.83 -3.20
C ASN A 158 -21.24 15.06 -4.02
N CYS A 159 -21.23 14.80 -5.33
CA CYS A 159 -22.43 14.88 -6.16
C CYS A 159 -23.42 13.73 -5.93
N LYS A 160 -23.01 12.61 -5.34
CA LYS A 160 -23.97 11.59 -4.87
C LYS A 160 -24.76 12.06 -3.65
N MET A 161 -24.23 13.03 -2.90
CA MET A 161 -24.88 13.61 -1.71
C MET A 161 -25.70 14.88 -2.01
N THR A 162 -25.84 15.31 -3.27
CA THR A 162 -26.60 16.52 -3.67
C THR A 162 -27.58 16.25 -4.83
N PRO A 163 -28.68 17.02 -4.99
CA PRO A 163 -29.64 16.84 -6.09
C PRO A 163 -28.98 16.93 -7.48
N ARG A 164 -29.38 16.02 -8.37
CA ARG A 164 -28.75 15.66 -9.67
C ARG A 164 -28.48 16.85 -10.60
N GLU A 165 -29.21 17.96 -10.46
CA GLU A 165 -29.12 19.15 -11.32
C GLU A 165 -27.95 20.10 -10.98
N SER A 166 -27.33 19.97 -9.79
CA SER A 166 -26.25 20.89 -9.36
C SER A 166 -24.86 20.50 -9.89
N CYS A 167 -24.63 19.22 -10.19
CA CYS A 167 -23.28 18.69 -10.46
C CYS A 167 -22.71 19.07 -11.84
N SER A 168 -23.55 19.29 -12.85
CA SER A 168 -23.12 19.47 -14.24
C SER A 168 -22.29 20.74 -14.50
N LYS A 169 -22.25 21.69 -13.55
CA LYS A 169 -21.58 22.99 -13.72
C LYS A 169 -20.12 23.05 -13.25
N LYS A 170 -19.59 22.02 -12.56
CA LYS A 170 -18.20 22.04 -12.01
C LYS A 170 -17.14 21.33 -12.87
N LEU A 171 -17.51 20.81 -14.04
CA LEU A 171 -16.63 19.95 -14.87
C LEU A 171 -15.60 20.69 -15.74
N PHE A 172 -15.46 22.02 -15.64
CA PHE A 172 -14.58 22.77 -16.54
C PHE A 172 -13.73 23.80 -15.79
N GLN A 173 -12.59 23.37 -15.26
CA GLN A 173 -11.42 24.22 -15.02
C GLN A 173 -10.19 23.35 -14.71
N PRO A 174 -9.21 23.24 -15.64
CA PRO A 174 -7.92 22.64 -15.33
C PRO A 174 -7.05 23.65 -14.56
N SER A 175 -6.73 23.35 -13.31
CA SER A 175 -5.72 24.09 -12.54
C SER A 175 -4.42 23.28 -12.47
N GLY A 176 -3.31 23.91 -12.87
CA GLY A 176 -1.95 23.48 -12.54
C GLY A 176 -1.11 22.97 -13.71
N LYS A 177 -0.20 23.82 -14.18
CA LYS A 177 0.94 23.42 -15.03
C LYS A 177 2.01 22.81 -14.14
N TYR A 178 2.30 21.52 -14.30
CA TYR A 178 3.55 20.91 -13.84
C TYR A 178 4.39 20.59 -15.07
N THR A 179 5.52 21.28 -15.19
CA THR A 179 6.52 21.07 -16.24
C THR A 179 7.66 20.23 -15.68
N GLY A 180 7.88 19.05 -16.25
CA GLY A 180 9.03 18.19 -15.96
C GLY A 180 8.73 16.74 -16.27
N PHE A 181 9.01 16.30 -17.49
CA PHE A 181 8.79 14.92 -17.95
C PHE A 181 10.11 14.36 -18.50
N ASP A 182 10.65 13.34 -17.85
CA ASP A 182 11.54 12.35 -18.49
C ASP A 182 10.96 10.96 -18.22
N ALA A 183 10.06 10.52 -19.11
CA ALA A 183 9.50 9.17 -19.07
C ALA A 183 10.41 8.18 -19.79
N ARG A 184 11.51 7.82 -19.13
CA ARG A 184 12.40 6.76 -19.61
C ARG A 184 12.64 5.65 -18.60
N HIS A 185 11.62 5.22 -17.87
CA HIS A 185 11.73 3.96 -17.12
C HIS A 185 10.42 3.19 -17.19
N ALA A 186 10.42 2.10 -17.97
CA ALA A 186 9.37 1.09 -17.90
C ALA A 186 9.35 0.52 -16.47
N CYS A 187 8.17 0.49 -15.85
CA CYS A 187 8.04 -0.12 -14.53
C CYS A 187 8.46 -1.58 -14.60
N PRO A 188 9.30 -2.06 -13.67
CA PRO A 188 9.72 -3.46 -13.69
C PRO A 188 8.49 -4.36 -13.51
N SER A 189 8.08 -5.04 -14.56
CA SER A 189 7.02 -6.05 -14.52
C SER A 189 7.63 -7.39 -14.17
N TYR A 190 7.84 -7.65 -12.89
CA TYR A 190 8.24 -8.98 -12.42
C TYR A 190 7.01 -9.74 -11.94
N SER A 191 6.13 -10.08 -12.88
CA SER A 191 5.10 -11.10 -12.65
C SER A 191 5.53 -12.36 -13.38
N THR A 192 6.17 -13.28 -12.67
CA THR A 192 6.41 -14.64 -13.19
C THR A 192 5.54 -15.60 -12.39
N ARG A 193 4.27 -15.69 -12.76
CA ARG A 193 3.44 -16.83 -12.35
C ARG A 193 3.73 -17.98 -13.32
N ALA A 194 4.86 -18.66 -13.13
CA ALA A 194 5.08 -19.98 -13.72
C ALA A 194 4.73 -21.01 -12.64
N LEU A 195 3.59 -21.68 -12.81
CA LEU A 195 3.25 -22.90 -12.08
C LEU A 195 4.27 -23.99 -12.45
N PRO A 196 4.86 -24.74 -11.50
CA PRO A 196 5.54 -25.97 -11.85
C PRO A 196 4.48 -26.99 -12.26
N THR A 197 4.47 -27.37 -13.53
CA THR A 197 3.80 -28.60 -13.98
C THR A 197 4.55 -29.78 -13.37
N SER A 198 3.92 -30.47 -12.43
CA SER A 198 4.39 -31.77 -11.96
C SER A 198 4.22 -32.81 -13.08
N SER A 199 5.29 -33.11 -13.80
CA SER A 199 5.38 -34.40 -14.49
C SER A 199 5.84 -35.43 -13.47
N ARG A 200 4.90 -36.28 -13.05
CA ARG A 200 5.20 -37.55 -12.41
C ARG A 200 5.79 -38.45 -13.49
N ASP A 201 7.09 -38.68 -13.46
CA ASP A 201 7.66 -39.90 -14.01
C ASP A 201 8.17 -40.73 -12.84
N SER A 202 7.47 -41.85 -12.64
CA SER A 202 7.81 -42.88 -11.68
C SER A 202 8.74 -43.85 -12.40
N GLU A 203 10.03 -43.81 -12.09
CA GLU A 203 10.95 -44.87 -12.48
C GLU A 203 11.44 -45.59 -11.21
N VAL A 204 11.14 -46.88 -11.19
CA VAL A 204 11.34 -47.83 -10.09
C VAL A 204 12.82 -48.20 -10.01
N PRO A 205 13.45 -48.26 -8.82
CA PRO A 205 14.81 -48.76 -8.70
C PRO A 205 14.83 -50.29 -8.71
N GLY A 206 15.36 -50.87 -9.78
CA GLY A 206 15.69 -52.30 -9.88
C GLY A 206 16.99 -52.60 -9.15
N ILE A 207 16.91 -53.50 -8.16
CA ILE A 207 18.02 -54.10 -7.42
C ILE A 207 18.74 -55.15 -8.29
N ALA A 208 20.06 -55.25 -8.10
CA ALA A 208 21.05 -56.11 -8.77
C ALA A 208 20.76 -57.63 -8.73
N PRO A 209 21.53 -58.47 -9.44
CA PRO A 209 22.92 -58.81 -9.04
C PRO A 209 24.00 -58.41 -10.05
#